data_AF-A0A161RWQ0-F1
#
_entry.id   AF-A0A161RWQ0-F1
#
_cell.length_a   1.000
_cell.length_b   1.000
_cell.length_c   1.000
_cell.angle_alpha   90.00
_cell.angle_beta   90.00
_cell.angle_gamma   90.00
#
_symmetry.space_group_name_H-M   'P 1'
#
loop_
_entity.id
_entity.type
_entity.pdbx_description
1 polymer ?
#
loop_
_entity_poly.entity_id
_entity_poly.type
_entity_poly.pdbx_seq_one_letter_code
_entity_poly.pdbx_strand_id
1 'polypeptide(L)' 'MFEAPIAFELKLDRIIPVGGDHLVLGIVERVQVDSSANAGNYKMAGELWKPLESMAGNYAGLKSTFSIDPRNRQE' A
#
# COMPACT_ATOMS: atom_id res chain seq x y z
N MET A 1 12.94 14.33 -9.57
CA MET A 1 12.98 13.00 -8.94
C MET A 1 11.97 13.04 -7.80
N PHE A 2 10.86 12.31 -7.91
CA PHE A 2 9.89 12.24 -6.82
C PHE A 2 10.42 11.25 -5.78
N GLU A 3 10.41 11.61 -4.50
CA GLU A 3 10.96 10.75 -3.44
C GLU A 3 10.09 9.52 -3.16
N ALA A 4 8.79 9.60 -3.42
CA ALA A 4 7.85 8.48 -3.25
C ALA A 4 7.63 7.73 -4.58
N PRO A 5 7.79 6.40 -4.61
CA PRO A 5 7.59 5.59 -5.83
C PRO A 5 6.11 5.45 -6.21
N ILE A 6 5.18 5.65 -5.27
CA ILE A 6 3.74 5.68 -5.52
C ILE A 6 3.13 6.84 -4.73
N ALA A 7 2.26 7.61 -5.39
CA ALA A 7 1.53 8.71 -4.77
C ALA A 7 0.06 8.70 -5.21
N PHE A 8 -0.82 9.09 -4.30
CA PHE A 8 -2.25 9.22 -4.52
C PHE A 8 -2.66 10.68 -4.41
N GLU A 9 -3.30 11.21 -5.46
CA GLU A 9 -4.05 12.46 -5.38
C GLU A 9 -5.43 12.14 -4.81
N LEU A 10 -5.77 12.77 -3.68
CA LEU A 10 -6.98 12.48 -2.93
C LEU A 10 -7.86 13.72 -2.81
N LYS A 11 -9.17 13.53 -3.00
CA LYS A 11 -10.21 14.48 -2.58
C LYS A 11 -10.78 14.03 -1.24
N LEU A 12 -10.90 14.96 -0.28
CA LEU A 12 -11.52 14.66 1.01
C LEU A 12 -12.99 14.26 0.82
N ASP A 13 -13.36 13.08 1.32
CA ASP A 13 -14.76 12.62 1.37
C ASP A 13 -15.37 12.95 2.73
N ARG A 14 -14.77 12.47 3.82
CA ARG A 14 -15.26 12.69 5.17
C ARG A 14 -14.17 12.59 6.22
N ILE A 15 -14.45 13.19 7.37
CA ILE A 15 -13.68 13.05 8.61
C ILE A 15 -14.64 12.50 9.66
N ILE A 16 -14.27 11.39 10.29
CA ILE A 16 -15.06 10.74 11.36
C ILE A 16 -14.26 10.85 12.66
N PRO A 17 -14.76 11.53 13.70
CA PRO A 17 -14.12 11.53 15.01
C PRO A 17 -14.10 10.12 15.62
N VAL A 18 -12.96 9.69 16.17
CA VAL A 18 -12.77 8.40 16.83
C VAL A 18 -11.96 8.61 18.11
N GLY A 19 -12.61 8.49 19.27
CA GLY A 19 -11.96 8.73 20.55
C GLY A 19 -11.39 10.15 20.65
N GLY A 20 -10.07 10.27 20.83
CA GLY A 20 -9.36 11.55 20.85
C GLY A 20 -8.78 12.01 19.50
N ASP A 21 -9.08 11.30 18.40
CA ASP A 21 -8.53 11.56 17.07
C ASP A 21 -9.60 11.38 15.96
N HIS A 22 -9.19 11.19 14.70
CA HIS A 22 -10.05 11.14 13.53
C HIS A 22 -9.65 10.03 12.55
N LEU A 23 -10.65 9.39 11.94
CA LEU A 23 -10.51 8.64 10.70
C LEU A 23 -10.79 9.57 9.52
N VAL A 24 -9.77 9.80 8.69
CA VAL A 24 -9.87 10.63 7.48
C VAL A 24 -10.03 9.72 6.26
N LEU A 25 -11.11 9.93 5.50
CA LEU A 25 -11.40 9.16 4.29
C LEU A 25 -11.31 10.07 3.07
N GLY A 26 -10.52 9.65 2.09
CA GLY A 26 -10.34 10.33 0.81
C GLY A 26 -10.76 9.46 -0.37
N ILE A 27 -11.24 10.10 -1.43
CA ILE A 27 -11.49 9.49 -2.74
C ILE A 27 -10.23 9.65 -3.58
N VAL A 28 -9.72 8.56 -4.14
CA VAL A 28 -8.59 8.58 -5.07
C VAL A 28 -9.04 9.17 -6.41
N GLU A 29 -8.45 10.31 -6.78
CA GLU A 29 -8.71 10.95 -8.08
C GLU A 29 -7.66 10.54 -9.12
N ARG A 30 -6.39 10.46 -8.70
CA ARG A 30 -5.27 10.02 -9.55
C ARG A 30 -4.26 9.21 -8.76
N VAL A 31 -3.53 8.35 -9.49
CA VAL A 31 -2.40 7.60 -8.96
C VAL A 31 -1.19 7.86 -9.86
N GLN A 32 -0.09 8.27 -9.25
CA GLN A 32 1.21 8.29 -9.90
C GLN A 32 2.00 7.08 -9.42
N VAL A 33 2.53 6.31 -10.36
CA VAL A 33 3.33 5.11 -10.10
C VAL A 33 4.63 5.22 -10.88
N ASP A 34 5.76 5.11 -10.19
CA ASP A 34 7.05 4.98 -10.83
C ASP A 34 7.10 3.68 -11.64
N SER A 35 7.69 3.74 -12.83
CA SER A 35 7.81 2.58 -13.72
C SER A 35 8.45 1.35 -13.06
N SER A 36 9.40 1.54 -12.14
CA SER A 36 10.06 0.47 -11.39
C SER A 36 9.14 -0.25 -10.40
N ALA A 37 8.06 0.41 -9.97
CA ALA A 37 7.06 -0.14 -9.07
C ALA A 37 5.84 -0.73 -9.82
N ASN A 38 5.79 -0.61 -11.15
CA ASN A 38 4.69 -1.08 -11.99
C ASN A 38 5.00 -2.46 -12.60
N ALA A 39 4.20 -3.47 -12.30
CA ALA A 39 4.31 -4.83 -12.88
C ALA A 39 3.45 -5.02 -14.14
N GLY A 40 2.77 -3.96 -14.62
CA GLY A 40 1.79 -4.02 -15.69
C GLY A 40 0.46 -4.65 -15.25
N ASN A 41 -0.54 -4.67 -16.14
CA ASN A 41 -1.85 -5.28 -15.88
C ASN A 41 -2.51 -4.81 -14.56
N TYR A 42 -2.34 -3.52 -14.23
CA TYR A 42 -2.86 -2.93 -12.99
C TYR A 42 -2.28 -3.57 -11.70
N LYS A 43 -1.07 -4.12 -11.77
CA LYS A 43 -0.36 -4.75 -10.65
C LYS A 43 0.90 -3.98 -10.28
N MET A 44 1.26 -4.06 -9.00
CA MET A 44 2.47 -3.46 -8.46
C MET A 44 3.59 -4.50 -8.35
N ALA A 45 4.81 -4.10 -8.66
CA ALA A 45 6.00 -4.90 -8.47
C ALA A 45 6.48 -4.80 -7.01
N GLY A 46 5.74 -5.38 -6.07
CA GLY A 46 5.97 -5.22 -4.62
C GLY A 46 7.39 -5.56 -4.17
N GLU A 47 7.99 -6.61 -4.74
CA GLU A 47 9.38 -7.03 -4.47
C GLU A 47 10.44 -6.01 -4.93
N LEU A 48 10.13 -5.21 -5.95
CA LEU A 48 11.02 -4.16 -6.48
C LEU A 48 10.83 -2.84 -5.72
N TRP A 49 9.58 -2.47 -5.43
CA TRP A 49 9.24 -1.26 -4.69
C TRP A 49 9.71 -1.35 -3.22
N LYS A 50 9.56 -2.50 -2.56
CA LYS A 50 9.96 -2.72 -1.15
C LYS A 50 9.34 -1.69 -0.18
N PRO A 51 8.01 -1.70 -0.02
CA PRO A 51 7.36 -0.83 0.95
C PRO A 51 7.90 -1.08 2.38
N LEU A 52 7.88 -0.02 3.18
CA LEU A 52 8.24 -0.06 4.59
C LEU A 52 6.97 -0.10 5.43
N GLU A 53 6.85 -1.12 6.27
CA GLU A 53 5.72 -1.33 7.17
C GLU A 53 6.06 -0.86 8.58
N SER A 54 5.10 -0.22 9.24
CA SER A 54 5.23 0.20 10.64
C SER A 54 4.94 -0.98 11.58
N MET A 55 5.78 -1.16 12.59
CA MET A 55 5.61 -2.13 13.68
C MET A 55 5.64 -1.43 15.04
N ALA A 56 5.25 -2.12 16.11
CA ALA A 56 5.28 -1.57 17.46
C ALA A 56 6.71 -1.14 17.84
N GLY A 57 6.96 0.18 17.79
CA GLY A 57 8.25 0.79 18.11
C GLY A 57 9.37 0.57 17.08
N ASN A 58 9.09 0.07 15.87
CA ASN A 58 10.10 -0.13 14.82
C ASN A 58 9.46 -0.18 13.42
N TYR A 59 10.27 -0.44 12.39
CA TYR A 59 9.84 -0.64 11.01
C TYR A 59 10.36 -1.97 10.46
N ALA A 60 9.65 -2.51 9.46
CA ALA A 60 10.06 -3.70 8.74
C ALA A 60 9.91 -3.49 7.23
N GLY A 61 10.93 -3.88 6.47
CA GLY A 61 10.81 -3.96 5.02
C GLY A 61 10.11 -5.26 4.59
N LEU A 62 9.56 -5.25 3.37
CA LEU A 62 9.05 -6.46 2.73
C LEU A 62 10.15 -7.54 2.65
N LYS A 63 9.82 -8.75 3.11
CA LYS A 63 10.65 -9.96 2.96
C LYS A 63 10.09 -10.83 1.85
N SER A 64 10.82 -11.90 1.50
CA SER A 64 10.43 -12.86 0.48
C SER A 64 8.96 -13.29 0.60
N THR A 65 8.21 -13.16 -0.48
CA THR A 65 6.83 -13.63 -0.56
C THR A 65 6.75 -15.15 -0.70
N PHE A 66 5.62 -15.71 -0.26
CA PHE A 66 5.27 -17.11 -0.50
C PHE A 66 3.83 -17.16 -1.06
N SER A 67 3.55 -18.19 -1.85
CA SER A 67 2.20 -18.41 -2.39
C SER A 67 1.46 -19.46 -1.56
N ILE A 68 0.20 -19.18 -1.26
CA ILE A 68 -0.72 -20.16 -0.69
C ILE A 68 -1.54 -20.73 -1.85
N ASP A 69 -1.43 -22.02 -2.14
CA ASP A 69 -2.30 -22.68 -3.12
C ASP A 69 -3.70 -22.84 -2.49
N PRO A 70 -4.74 -22.17 -2.99
CA PRO A 70 -6.09 -22.27 -2.43
C PRO A 70 -6.66 -23.69 -2.50
N ARG A 71 -6.13 -24.55 -3.38
CA ARG A 71 -6.58 -25.94 -3.58
C ARG A 71 -6.00 -26.92 -2.56
N ASN A 72 -5.01 -26.49 -1.77
CA ASN A 72 -4.34 -27.31 -0.74
C ASN A 72 -4.71 -26.87 0.68
N ARG A 73 -5.86 -26.21 0.89
CA ARG A 73 -6.46 -26.11 2.23
C ARG A 73 -6.93 -27.51 2.64
N GLN A 74 -6.09 -28.27 3.31
CA GLN A 74 -6.55 -29.41 4.10
C GLN A 74 -7.41 -28.84 5.24
N GLU A 75 -8.67 -29.29 5.30
CA GLU A 75 -9.57 -29.12 6.44
C GLU A 75 -9.03 -29.84 7.69
#